data_AF-A0A1H3CI04-F1
#
_entry.id   AF-A0A1H3CI04-F1
#
_cell.length_a   1.000
_cell.length_b   1.000
_cell.length_c   1.000
_cell.angle_alpha   90.00
_cell.angle_beta   90.00
_cell.angle_gamma   90.00
#
_symmetry.space_group_name_H-M   'P 1'
#
loop_
_entity.id
_entity.type
_entity.pdbx_description
1 polymer ?
#
loop_
_entity_poly.entity_id
_entity_poly.type
_entity_poly.pdbx_seq_one_letter_code
_entity_poly.pdbx_strand_id
1 'polypeptide(L)'
;MTTLNDLIFLTDDAPPITTGSQGVVYDLDQMDRVVDGVEVTLPDDRPGAIGVGDLATIDGVEYRISEMFDYWATVTVQDPVTGDISTVTGQFFTINFINDAGDVINTLAPGDSLTDPATGWTGAPIVSVEVFTPPTVTEFTEVDPATDVSKVGRDDETPLSCFTVGTMIDVLGGRKAVEDLRPGDMVLTRDNGYLPLAWTGSRVLDAAEIAETPDYAPVRIAVGALGDNLPERPMLVSPQHRMLVTNSRAELMFGEREVLVPAVHMVGLPGISRVEGQGVTYVHIMFDQHEILRADGAWSESYQPGVRSVAGLNDAQRRELFALFPELADAEGLQNYVAARMTLRHHEARALLVA
;
A
#
# COMPACT_ATOMS: atom_id res chain seq x y z
N MET A 1 -0.10 -22.24 18.15
CA MET A 1 0.74 -22.45 16.95
C MET A 1 0.02 -21.82 15.77
N THR A 2 0.78 -21.24 14.85
CA THR A 2 0.31 -20.73 13.56
C THR A 2 1.21 -21.27 12.44
N THR A 3 0.81 -21.11 11.19
CA THR A 3 1.51 -21.71 10.04
C THR A 3 1.87 -20.65 9.01
N LEU A 4 3.13 -20.47 8.66
CA LEU A 4 3.50 -19.54 7.58
C LEU A 4 3.55 -20.28 6.25
N ASN A 5 3.03 -19.63 5.21
CA ASN A 5 3.00 -20.14 3.84
C ASN A 5 3.64 -19.13 2.88
N ASP A 6 3.89 -19.58 1.66
CA ASP A 6 4.39 -18.77 0.55
C ASP A 6 5.78 -18.14 0.82
N LEU A 7 6.60 -18.77 1.66
CA LEU A 7 7.97 -18.29 1.94
C LEU A 7 8.92 -18.75 0.84
N ILE A 8 9.48 -17.81 0.08
CA ILE A 8 10.55 -18.07 -0.88
C ILE A 8 11.87 -18.15 -0.10
N PHE A 9 12.45 -19.34 -0.03
CA PHE A 9 13.75 -19.55 0.62
C PHE A 9 14.87 -19.15 -0.33
N LEU A 10 15.83 -18.39 0.19
CA LEU A 10 17.00 -17.96 -0.54
C LEU A 10 18.12 -18.99 -0.45
N THR A 11 18.99 -19.04 -1.45
CA THR A 11 20.19 -19.86 -1.43
C THR A 11 21.23 -19.31 -0.44
N ASP A 12 22.18 -20.16 -0.01
CA ASP A 12 23.21 -19.77 0.98
C ASP A 12 24.12 -18.61 0.51
N ASP A 13 24.27 -18.42 -0.80
CA ASP A 13 25.07 -17.36 -1.41
C ASP A 13 24.29 -16.07 -1.68
N ALA A 14 22.96 -16.10 -1.53
CA ALA A 14 22.13 -14.93 -1.63
C ALA A 14 22.31 -14.02 -0.38
N PRO A 15 22.49 -12.71 -0.55
CA PRO A 15 22.61 -11.81 0.59
C PRO A 15 21.29 -11.73 1.37
N PRO A 16 21.30 -11.65 2.71
CA PRO A 16 20.07 -11.43 3.46
C PRO A 16 19.49 -10.04 3.18
N ILE A 17 18.19 -9.91 3.38
CA ILE A 17 17.56 -8.60 3.49
C ILE A 17 18.03 -7.95 4.79
N THR A 18 18.48 -6.70 4.67
CA THR A 18 18.89 -5.83 5.78
C THR A 18 18.37 -4.42 5.52
N THR A 19 18.50 -3.51 6.49
CA THR A 19 18.15 -2.10 6.28
C THR A 19 18.92 -1.42 5.13
N GLY A 20 20.03 -2.01 4.68
CA GLY A 20 20.84 -1.53 3.56
C GLY A 20 20.46 -2.13 2.20
N SER A 21 19.48 -3.03 2.12
CA SER A 21 19.20 -3.80 0.90
C SER A 21 18.37 -3.05 -0.16
N GLN A 22 18.25 -1.72 -0.10
CA GLN A 22 17.61 -0.96 -1.18
C GLN A 22 18.42 -1.09 -2.48
N GLY A 23 17.74 -1.41 -3.58
CA GLY A 23 18.30 -1.66 -4.90
C GLY A 23 18.91 -3.06 -5.06
N VAL A 24 18.78 -3.94 -4.07
CA VAL A 24 19.23 -5.35 -4.20
C VAL A 24 18.25 -6.09 -5.10
N VAL A 25 18.79 -6.83 -6.07
CA VAL A 25 18.03 -7.69 -6.98
C VAL A 25 18.39 -9.14 -6.66
N TYR A 26 17.35 -9.96 -6.48
CA TYR A 26 17.44 -11.40 -6.35
C TYR A 26 17.00 -12.01 -7.68
N ASP A 27 17.89 -12.72 -8.35
CA ASP A 27 17.56 -13.47 -9.56
C ASP A 27 17.03 -14.87 -9.20
N LEU A 28 16.37 -15.54 -10.14
CA LEU A 28 15.79 -16.87 -9.93
C LEU A 28 16.79 -17.91 -9.40
N ASP A 29 18.07 -17.81 -9.76
CA ASP A 29 19.11 -18.73 -9.29
C ASP A 29 19.48 -18.54 -7.81
N GLN A 30 19.06 -17.43 -7.20
CA GLN A 30 19.20 -17.13 -5.78
C GLN A 30 17.97 -17.51 -4.95
N MET A 31 16.94 -18.08 -5.60
CA MET A 31 15.69 -18.52 -4.99
C MET A 31 15.61 -20.05 -5.08
N ASP A 32 15.68 -20.73 -3.94
CA ASP A 32 15.74 -22.20 -3.88
C ASP A 32 14.36 -22.84 -4.09
N ARG A 33 13.42 -22.52 -3.21
CA ARG A 33 12.07 -23.11 -3.20
C ARG A 33 11.07 -22.25 -2.45
N VAL A 34 9.79 -22.55 -2.64
CA VAL A 34 8.70 -22.02 -1.83
C VAL A 34 8.32 -23.06 -0.79
N VAL A 35 8.18 -22.59 0.45
CA VAL A 35 7.85 -23.41 1.60
C VAL A 35 6.53 -22.96 2.19
N ASP A 36 5.61 -23.90 2.23
CA ASP A 36 4.36 -23.83 2.99
C ASP A 36 4.48 -24.65 4.27
N GLY A 37 3.66 -24.34 5.26
CA GLY A 37 3.55 -25.18 6.44
C GLY A 37 4.57 -24.89 7.54
N VAL A 38 5.27 -23.75 7.52
CA VAL A 38 6.26 -23.43 8.57
C VAL A 38 5.53 -23.14 9.89
N GLU A 39 5.63 -24.08 10.83
CA GLU A 39 4.92 -23.98 12.12
C GLU A 39 5.67 -23.03 13.07
N VAL A 40 4.99 -21.99 13.53
CA VAL A 40 5.52 -21.05 14.52
C VAL A 40 4.75 -21.18 15.83
N THR A 41 5.49 -21.28 16.93
CA THR A 41 4.90 -21.28 18.27
C THR A 41 4.55 -19.85 18.67
N LEU A 42 3.26 -19.52 18.56
CA LEU A 42 2.72 -18.27 19.08
C LEU A 42 2.91 -18.21 20.60
N PRO A 43 3.53 -17.14 21.14
CA PRO A 43 3.66 -16.99 22.58
C PRO A 43 2.35 -16.53 23.23
N ASP A 44 2.16 -16.92 24.50
CA ASP A 44 0.91 -16.73 25.25
C ASP A 44 0.55 -15.25 25.48
N ASP A 45 1.55 -14.36 25.46
CA ASP A 45 1.39 -12.92 25.69
C ASP A 45 1.02 -12.12 24.44
N ARG A 46 1.14 -12.72 23.25
CA ARG A 46 0.74 -12.12 21.97
C ARG A 46 -0.01 -13.12 21.06
N PRO A 47 -1.24 -13.51 21.44
CA PRO A 47 -2.04 -14.42 20.62
C PRO A 47 -2.30 -13.80 19.23
N GLY A 48 -1.86 -14.49 18.18
CA GLY A 48 -2.07 -14.06 16.79
C GLY A 48 -0.95 -13.20 16.20
N ALA A 49 0.17 -13.01 16.90
CA ALA A 49 1.35 -12.35 16.35
C ALA A 49 2.61 -13.19 16.55
N ILE A 50 3.46 -13.18 15.53
CA ILE A 50 4.83 -13.71 15.62
C ILE A 50 5.81 -12.56 15.71
N GLY A 51 7.02 -12.83 16.18
CA GLY A 51 8.08 -11.83 16.20
C GLY A 51 9.46 -12.38 16.46
N VAL A 52 10.43 -11.47 16.49
CA VAL A 52 11.83 -11.81 16.73
C VAL A 52 11.96 -12.56 18.06
N GLY A 53 12.69 -13.67 18.02
CA GLY A 53 12.88 -14.56 19.15
C GLY A 53 11.95 -15.77 19.21
N ASP A 54 10.85 -15.78 18.44
CA ASP A 54 9.92 -16.92 18.40
C ASP A 54 10.55 -18.16 17.77
N LEU A 55 10.04 -19.32 18.18
CA LEU A 55 10.48 -20.62 17.67
C LEU A 55 9.62 -21.05 16.49
N ALA A 56 10.27 -21.42 15.40
CA ALA A 56 9.69 -21.99 14.21
C ALA A 56 10.26 -23.38 13.93
N THR A 57 9.45 -24.29 13.39
CA THR A 57 9.90 -25.61 12.93
C THR A 57 9.89 -25.65 11.41
N ILE A 58 11.05 -25.92 10.82
CA ILE A 58 11.26 -26.00 9.38
C ILE A 58 11.92 -27.35 9.08
N ASP A 59 11.29 -28.17 8.25
CA ASP A 59 11.75 -29.54 7.91
C ASP A 59 12.09 -30.41 9.14
N GLY A 60 11.39 -30.20 10.25
CA GLY A 60 11.60 -30.94 11.51
C GLY A 60 12.79 -30.45 12.36
N VAL A 61 13.41 -29.33 11.98
CA VAL A 61 14.47 -28.66 12.75
C VAL A 61 13.91 -27.39 13.37
N GLU A 62 14.27 -27.14 14.64
CA GLU A 62 13.87 -25.93 15.35
C GLU A 62 14.81 -24.77 15.01
N TYR A 63 14.21 -23.64 14.66
CA TYR A 63 14.87 -22.37 14.41
C TYR A 63 14.25 -21.29 15.29
N ARG A 64 15.01 -20.23 15.51
CA ARG A 64 14.55 -18.98 16.08
C ARG A 64 14.42 -17.94 14.99
N ILE A 65 13.37 -17.11 15.03
CA ILE A 65 13.30 -15.90 14.22
C ILE A 65 14.39 -14.92 14.70
N SER A 66 15.39 -14.66 13.87
CA SER A 66 16.52 -13.78 14.18
C SER A 66 16.23 -12.33 13.85
N GLU A 67 15.64 -12.09 12.68
CA GLU A 67 15.36 -10.75 12.15
C GLU A 67 14.12 -10.77 11.26
N MET A 68 13.46 -9.62 11.18
CA MET A 68 12.24 -9.42 10.42
C MET A 68 12.26 -8.04 9.78
N PHE A 69 11.88 -7.97 8.51
CA PHE A 69 11.88 -6.73 7.74
C PHE A 69 10.64 -6.58 6.87
N ASP A 70 10.12 -5.36 6.80
CA ASP A 70 9.12 -4.93 5.82
C ASP A 70 9.78 -4.10 4.72
N TYR A 71 9.43 -4.38 3.47
CA TYR A 71 9.91 -3.62 2.31
C TYR A 71 8.95 -3.75 1.13
N TRP A 72 9.19 -2.96 0.10
CA TRP A 72 8.55 -3.13 -1.20
C TRP A 72 9.54 -3.67 -2.20
N ALA A 73 9.04 -4.56 -3.05
CA ALA A 73 9.81 -5.10 -4.14
C ALA A 73 9.02 -5.11 -5.47
N THR A 74 9.77 -5.06 -6.55
CA THR A 74 9.29 -5.28 -7.91
C THR A 74 9.66 -6.70 -8.30
N VAL A 75 8.67 -7.51 -8.67
CA VAL A 75 8.86 -8.85 -9.20
C VAL A 75 8.76 -8.81 -10.70
N THR A 76 9.78 -9.34 -11.37
CA THR A 76 9.75 -9.57 -12.82
C THR A 76 9.19 -10.97 -13.05
N VAL A 77 8.18 -11.10 -13.91
CA VAL A 77 7.59 -12.38 -14.29
C VAL A 77 7.62 -12.54 -15.81
N GLN A 78 7.62 -13.79 -16.27
CA GLN A 78 7.61 -14.14 -17.69
C GLN A 78 6.32 -14.89 -18.04
N ASP A 79 5.58 -14.46 -19.06
CA ASP A 79 4.45 -15.22 -19.59
C ASP A 79 4.94 -16.58 -20.13
N PRO A 80 4.40 -17.72 -19.67
CA PRO A 80 4.92 -19.04 -20.03
C PRO A 80 4.55 -19.46 -21.47
N VAL A 81 3.61 -18.75 -22.10
CA VAL A 81 3.10 -19.02 -23.45
C VAL A 81 3.77 -18.10 -24.47
N THR A 82 3.84 -16.79 -24.20
CA THR A 82 4.41 -15.81 -25.13
C THR A 82 5.88 -15.52 -24.88
N GLY A 83 6.37 -15.75 -23.66
CA GLY A 83 7.71 -15.38 -23.22
C GLY A 83 7.85 -13.89 -22.89
N ASP A 84 6.76 -13.12 -22.93
CA ASP A 84 6.76 -11.69 -22.63
C ASP A 84 7.10 -11.45 -21.16
N ILE A 85 7.89 -10.42 -20.91
CA ILE A 85 8.28 -10.01 -19.55
C ILE A 85 7.33 -8.92 -19.08
N SER A 86 6.84 -9.06 -17.85
CA SER A 86 6.10 -8.01 -17.14
C SER A 86 6.63 -7.87 -15.71
N THR A 87 6.26 -6.78 -15.05
CA THR A 87 6.61 -6.58 -13.64
C THR A 87 5.37 -6.37 -12.79
N VAL A 88 5.44 -6.83 -11.54
CA VAL A 88 4.41 -6.66 -10.51
C VAL A 88 5.10 -6.05 -9.31
N THR A 89 4.57 -4.96 -8.78
CA THR A 89 5.08 -4.34 -7.56
C THR A 89 4.20 -4.73 -6.38
N GLY A 90 4.81 -5.12 -5.27
CA GLY A 90 4.07 -5.50 -4.07
C GLY A 90 4.87 -5.28 -2.80
N GLN A 91 4.16 -5.36 -1.68
CA GLN A 91 4.81 -5.45 -0.39
C GLN A 91 5.43 -6.83 -0.24
N PHE A 92 6.62 -6.83 0.36
CA PHE A 92 7.28 -8.03 0.83
C PHE A 92 7.55 -7.94 2.33
N PHE A 93 7.63 -9.12 2.90
CA PHE A 93 8.13 -9.35 4.24
C PHE A 93 9.29 -10.33 4.19
N THR A 94 10.23 -10.21 5.12
CA THR A 94 11.28 -11.21 5.31
C THR A 94 11.28 -11.68 6.74
N ILE A 95 11.44 -13.00 6.91
CA ILE A 95 11.78 -13.63 8.18
C ILE A 95 13.11 -14.34 7.99
N ASN A 96 14.09 -13.95 8.78
CA ASN A 96 15.35 -14.67 8.88
C ASN A 96 15.28 -15.60 10.08
N PHE A 97 15.76 -16.82 9.88
CA PHE A 97 15.78 -17.87 10.89
C PHE A 97 17.22 -18.27 11.20
N ILE A 98 17.49 -18.62 12.46
CA ILE A 98 18.78 -19.16 12.90
C ILE A 98 18.58 -20.29 13.90
N ASN A 99 19.38 -21.35 13.80
CA ASN A 99 19.39 -22.43 14.80
C ASN A 99 20.63 -22.34 15.71
N ASP A 100 20.67 -23.18 16.75
CA ASP A 100 21.78 -23.22 17.71
C ASP A 100 23.12 -23.70 17.10
N ALA A 101 23.08 -24.35 15.94
CA ALA A 101 24.28 -24.73 15.19
C ALA A 101 24.86 -23.55 14.37
N GLY A 102 24.10 -22.46 14.23
CA GLY A 102 24.45 -21.28 13.45
C GLY A 102 24.02 -21.33 11.99
N ASP A 103 23.20 -22.30 11.60
CA ASP A 103 22.63 -22.36 10.26
C ASP A 103 21.56 -21.27 10.12
N VAL A 104 21.57 -20.54 8.99
CA VAL A 104 20.70 -19.41 8.73
C VAL A 104 19.81 -19.71 7.53
N ILE A 105 18.53 -19.36 7.61
CA ILE A 105 17.60 -19.37 6.47
C ILE A 105 17.09 -17.96 6.26
N ASN A 106 17.30 -17.42 5.07
CA ASN A 106 16.77 -16.12 4.65
C ASN A 106 15.58 -16.34 3.72
N THR A 107 14.58 -15.48 3.82
CA THR A 107 13.35 -15.63 3.05
C THR A 107 12.90 -14.33 2.38
N LEU A 108 12.12 -14.46 1.31
CA LEU A 108 11.28 -13.41 0.76
C LEU A 108 9.83 -13.90 0.87
N ALA A 109 8.92 -13.07 1.36
CA ALA A 109 7.51 -13.39 1.49
C ALA A 109 6.67 -12.29 0.81
N PRO A 110 6.24 -12.48 -0.45
CA PRO A 110 5.36 -11.51 -1.11
C PRO A 110 3.97 -11.48 -0.43
N GLY A 111 3.39 -10.29 -0.32
CA GLY A 111 1.97 -10.11 -0.01
C GLY A 111 1.10 -10.61 -1.17
N ASP A 112 -0.11 -11.09 -0.86
CA ASP A 112 -1.07 -11.77 -1.73
C ASP A 112 -0.87 -11.61 -3.24
N SER A 113 -0.66 -12.75 -3.93
CA SER A 113 -0.75 -12.98 -5.39
C SER A 113 0.55 -13.24 -6.15
N LEU A 114 1.62 -13.72 -5.52
CA LEU A 114 2.85 -14.14 -6.20
C LEU A 114 3.38 -15.46 -5.63
N THR A 115 3.49 -16.51 -6.44
CA THR A 115 4.22 -17.72 -6.05
C THR A 115 4.69 -18.51 -7.26
N ASP A 116 5.96 -18.41 -7.66
CA ASP A 116 6.48 -19.42 -8.59
C ASP A 116 8.01 -19.59 -8.60
N PRO A 117 8.59 -20.47 -7.77
CA PRO A 117 9.98 -20.95 -7.89
C PRO A 117 10.07 -22.16 -8.86
N ALA A 118 9.18 -22.21 -9.85
CA ALA A 118 8.87 -23.27 -10.82
C ALA A 118 8.17 -24.53 -10.26
N THR A 119 6.98 -24.57 -9.62
CA THR A 119 5.80 -23.71 -9.72
C THR A 119 4.79 -23.97 -8.59
N GLY A 120 4.71 -23.07 -7.60
CA GLY A 120 3.84 -23.20 -6.43
C GLY A 120 2.42 -22.66 -6.60
N TRP A 121 2.25 -21.43 -7.11
CA TRP A 121 1.35 -21.02 -8.20
C TRP A 121 1.19 -19.49 -8.37
N THR A 122 1.70 -18.98 -9.49
CA THR A 122 1.14 -17.88 -10.29
C THR A 122 1.26 -18.28 -11.76
N GLY A 123 0.33 -17.86 -12.62
CA GLY A 123 0.29 -18.23 -14.04
C GLY A 123 1.48 -17.77 -14.91
N ALA A 124 2.57 -17.26 -14.31
CA ALA A 124 3.78 -16.78 -14.95
C ALA A 124 5.03 -17.01 -14.04
N PRO A 125 6.11 -17.67 -14.55
CA PRO A 125 7.39 -17.81 -13.85
C PRO A 125 8.00 -16.51 -13.32
N ILE A 126 8.52 -16.53 -12.09
CA ILE A 126 9.35 -15.44 -11.55
C ILE A 126 10.72 -15.45 -12.22
N VAL A 127 11.21 -14.27 -12.57
CA VAL A 127 12.55 -14.03 -13.15
C VAL A 127 13.46 -13.37 -12.12
N SER A 128 12.98 -12.34 -11.44
CA SER A 128 13.74 -11.63 -10.41
C SER A 128 12.83 -10.88 -9.43
N VAL A 129 13.39 -10.51 -8.27
CA VAL A 129 12.77 -9.67 -7.25
C VAL A 129 13.74 -8.54 -6.90
N GLU A 130 13.39 -7.29 -7.18
CA GLU A 130 14.16 -6.09 -6.82
C GLU A 130 13.56 -5.39 -5.60
N VAL A 131 14.35 -5.22 -4.55
CA VAL A 131 14.00 -4.43 -3.37
C VAL A 131 14.14 -2.94 -3.72
N PHE A 132 13.06 -2.18 -3.87
CA PHE A 132 13.19 -0.77 -4.30
C PHE A 132 13.02 0.25 -3.18
N THR A 133 12.51 -0.14 -2.01
CA THR A 133 12.50 0.68 -0.78
C THR A 133 13.50 0.18 0.26
N PRO A 134 14.06 1.06 1.11
CA PRO A 134 14.83 0.63 2.27
C PRO A 134 14.02 -0.32 3.18
N PRO A 135 14.52 -1.53 3.47
CA PRO A 135 13.85 -2.41 4.42
C PRO A 135 13.83 -1.82 5.83
N THR A 136 12.69 -1.96 6.49
CA THR A 136 12.45 -1.45 7.85
C THR A 136 12.38 -2.61 8.83
N VAL A 137 13.09 -2.51 9.96
CA VAL A 137 13.06 -3.53 11.02
C VAL A 137 11.67 -3.58 11.65
N THR A 138 11.16 -4.80 11.84
CA THR A 138 9.86 -5.03 12.46
C THR A 138 10.00 -6.08 13.58
N GLU A 139 9.60 -5.75 14.80
CA GLU A 139 9.76 -6.67 15.95
C GLU A 139 8.69 -7.75 16.02
N PHE A 140 7.49 -7.47 15.50
CA PHE A 140 6.36 -8.39 15.45
C PHE A 140 5.44 -8.10 14.27
N THR A 141 4.73 -9.14 13.81
CA THR A 141 3.70 -9.02 12.77
C THR A 141 2.47 -9.86 13.14
N GLU A 142 1.30 -9.34 12.80
CA GLU A 142 0.05 -10.07 12.95
C GLU A 142 -0.03 -11.20 11.92
N VAL A 143 -0.63 -12.31 12.34
CA VAL A 143 -0.89 -13.49 11.52
C VAL A 143 -2.36 -13.82 11.70
N ASP A 144 -3.15 -13.83 10.62
CA ASP A 144 -4.57 -14.20 10.68
C ASP A 144 -4.71 -15.73 10.76
N PRO A 145 -5.19 -16.30 11.88
CA PRO A 145 -5.36 -17.75 12.02
C PRO A 145 -6.70 -18.26 11.46
N ALA A 146 -7.61 -17.38 11.02
CA ALA A 146 -8.95 -17.74 10.54
C ALA A 146 -9.00 -17.98 9.02
N THR A 147 -7.99 -17.53 8.28
CA THR A 147 -7.77 -17.93 6.89
C THR A 147 -6.97 -19.22 6.86
N ASP A 148 -7.32 -20.17 5.96
CA ASP A 148 -6.62 -21.46 5.71
C ASP A 148 -5.18 -21.28 5.15
N VAL A 149 -4.67 -20.06 5.29
CA VAL A 149 -3.41 -19.50 4.82
C VAL A 149 -3.08 -18.39 5.81
N SER A 150 -2.31 -18.71 6.84
CA SER A 150 -1.80 -17.71 7.78
C SER A 150 -0.69 -16.91 7.08
N LYS A 151 -1.16 -16.02 6.20
CA LYS A 151 -0.38 -15.01 5.51
C LYS A 151 0.14 -14.05 6.57
N VAL A 152 1.42 -13.67 6.46
CA VAL A 152 1.93 -12.53 7.19
C VAL A 152 1.25 -11.30 6.58
N GLY A 153 0.14 -10.92 7.19
CA GLY A 153 -0.79 -9.95 6.61
C GLY A 153 -0.17 -8.57 6.59
N ARG A 154 0.09 -8.07 5.39
CA ARG A 154 -0.15 -6.66 5.05
C ARG A 154 -0.59 -6.59 3.59
N ASP A 155 -1.90 -6.69 3.39
CA ASP A 155 -2.58 -6.30 2.14
C ASP A 155 -2.59 -4.76 2.02
N ASP A 156 -1.43 -4.12 2.05
CA ASP A 156 -1.37 -2.65 2.12
C ASP A 156 -0.71 -2.07 0.86
N GLU A 157 -1.54 -2.03 -0.18
CA GLU A 157 -1.73 -0.97 -1.18
C GLU A 157 -0.66 0.14 -1.27
N THR A 158 -0.16 0.42 -2.49
CA THR A 158 0.80 1.51 -2.76
C THR A 158 0.18 2.85 -2.35
N PRO A 159 0.60 3.48 -1.24
CA PRO A 159 -0.24 4.47 -0.57
C PRO A 159 0.17 5.85 -1.03
N LEU A 160 -0.42 6.32 -2.10
CA LEU A 160 -0.35 7.73 -2.45
C LEU A 160 -1.75 8.17 -2.84
N SER A 161 -2.47 8.81 -1.92
CA SER A 161 -3.71 9.51 -2.21
C SER A 161 -3.39 10.83 -2.91
N CYS A 162 -3.77 10.92 -4.18
CA CYS A 162 -3.43 12.04 -5.04
C CYS A 162 -4.63 12.48 -5.85
N PHE A 163 -4.78 13.79 -6.03
CA PHE A 163 -5.58 14.35 -7.10
C PHE A 163 -4.74 14.41 -8.38
N THR A 164 -5.39 14.65 -9.52
CA THR A 164 -4.68 15.01 -10.76
C THR A 164 -4.83 16.48 -11.06
N VAL A 165 -3.91 17.02 -11.87
CA VAL A 165 -4.03 18.40 -12.40
C VAL A 165 -5.42 18.66 -12.99
N GLY A 166 -5.95 19.86 -12.75
CA GLY A 166 -7.28 20.27 -13.19
C GLY A 166 -8.44 19.89 -12.25
N THR A 167 -8.20 19.05 -11.23
CA THR A 167 -9.17 18.84 -10.14
C THR A 167 -9.40 20.15 -9.41
N MET A 168 -10.66 20.55 -9.23
CA MET A 168 -10.99 21.81 -8.56
C MET A 168 -11.35 21.57 -7.11
N ILE A 169 -10.63 22.25 -6.23
CA ILE A 169 -10.82 22.20 -4.78
C ILE A 169 -11.63 23.41 -4.34
N ASP A 170 -12.62 23.18 -3.49
CA ASP A 170 -13.39 24.26 -2.89
C ASP A 170 -12.54 25.02 -1.85
N VAL A 171 -12.37 26.30 -2.09
CA VAL A 171 -11.59 27.22 -1.24
C VAL A 171 -12.44 28.40 -0.80
N LEU A 172 -11.97 29.14 0.20
CA LEU A 172 -12.65 30.34 0.65
C LEU A 172 -12.74 31.34 -0.52
N GLY A 173 -13.97 31.67 -0.93
CA GLY A 173 -14.23 32.58 -2.03
C GLY A 173 -14.34 31.94 -3.42
N GLY A 174 -14.31 30.60 -3.55
CA GLY A 174 -14.60 29.94 -4.81
C GLY A 174 -14.00 28.54 -4.95
N ARG A 175 -13.46 28.26 -6.14
CA ARG A 175 -12.77 27.01 -6.47
C ARG A 175 -11.40 27.33 -7.05
N LYS A 176 -10.41 26.53 -6.72
CA LYS A 176 -9.04 26.65 -7.24
C LYS A 176 -8.58 25.29 -7.76
N ALA A 177 -7.82 25.28 -8.85
CA ALA A 177 -7.22 24.04 -9.36
C ALA A 177 -6.21 23.51 -8.34
N VAL A 178 -6.12 22.20 -8.19
CA VAL A 178 -5.28 21.58 -7.16
C VAL A 178 -3.80 21.93 -7.33
N GLU A 179 -3.32 22.08 -8.56
CA GLU A 179 -1.96 22.51 -8.89
C GLU A 179 -1.65 23.98 -8.57
N ASP A 180 -2.68 24.81 -8.39
CA ASP A 180 -2.55 26.23 -8.04
C ASP A 180 -2.62 26.47 -6.52
N LEU A 181 -2.93 25.43 -5.74
CA LEU A 181 -2.99 25.51 -4.28
C LEU A 181 -1.60 25.72 -3.69
N ARG A 182 -1.56 26.54 -2.64
CA ARG A 182 -0.35 26.83 -1.88
C ARG A 182 -0.60 26.68 -0.38
N PRO A 183 0.44 26.38 0.41
CA PRO A 183 0.34 26.48 1.87
C PRO A 183 -0.26 27.82 2.30
N GLY A 184 -1.22 27.77 3.23
CA GLY A 184 -2.01 28.89 3.71
C GLY A 184 -3.32 29.16 2.95
N ASP A 185 -3.56 28.53 1.79
CA ASP A 185 -4.86 28.62 1.13
C ASP A 185 -5.95 27.99 2.00
N MET A 186 -7.07 28.71 2.19
CA MET A 186 -8.18 28.26 3.03
C MET A 186 -9.08 27.29 2.27
N VAL A 187 -8.98 25.99 2.51
CA VAL A 187 -9.71 24.91 1.82
C VAL A 187 -10.91 24.47 2.66
N LEU A 188 -12.05 24.20 2.01
CA LEU A 188 -13.23 23.67 2.67
C LEU A 188 -13.01 22.20 3.09
N THR A 189 -13.07 21.97 4.39
CA THR A 189 -13.06 20.66 5.03
C THR A 189 -14.45 20.30 5.55
N ARG A 190 -14.71 19.00 5.72
CA ARG A 190 -16.01 18.48 6.13
C ARG A 190 -16.35 18.81 7.58
N ASP A 191 -15.38 18.64 8.48
CA ASP A 191 -15.62 18.67 9.92
C ASP A 191 -15.26 20.02 10.54
N ASN A 192 -14.27 20.72 9.98
CA ASN A 192 -13.64 21.90 10.58
C ASN A 192 -13.85 23.19 9.78
N GLY A 193 -14.70 23.17 8.75
CA GLY A 193 -14.95 24.33 7.89
C GLY A 193 -13.73 24.68 7.03
N TYR A 194 -13.43 25.96 6.85
CA TYR A 194 -12.25 26.35 6.07
C TYR A 194 -10.98 26.28 6.91
N LEU A 195 -10.03 25.45 6.50
CA LEU A 195 -8.72 25.31 7.14
C LEU A 195 -7.58 25.72 6.21
N PRO A 196 -6.49 26.30 6.74
CA PRO A 196 -5.32 26.61 5.94
C PRO A 196 -4.64 25.32 5.51
N LEU A 197 -4.34 25.22 4.23
CA LEU A 197 -3.57 24.12 3.70
C LEU A 197 -2.15 24.18 4.27
N ALA A 198 -1.63 23.06 4.75
CA ALA A 198 -0.34 23.05 5.43
C ALA A 198 0.81 22.73 4.46
N TRP A 199 0.55 21.86 3.47
CA TRP A 199 1.54 21.50 2.46
C TRP A 199 0.91 21.06 1.12
N THR A 200 1.67 21.24 0.04
CA THR A 200 1.37 20.68 -1.29
C THR A 200 2.59 20.01 -1.90
N GLY A 201 2.38 18.92 -2.63
CA GLY A 201 3.42 18.22 -3.37
C GLY A 201 2.89 17.70 -4.69
N SER A 202 3.78 17.33 -5.61
CA SER A 202 3.36 16.77 -6.90
C SER A 202 4.37 15.79 -7.49
N ARG A 203 3.86 14.74 -8.14
CA ARG A 203 4.68 13.76 -8.84
C ARG A 203 4.18 13.62 -10.26
N VAL A 204 5.10 13.72 -11.21
CA VAL A 204 4.82 13.44 -12.62
C VAL A 204 5.19 11.99 -12.87
N LEU A 205 4.28 11.25 -13.49
CA LEU A 205 4.52 9.94 -14.07
C LEU A 205 4.31 10.05 -15.57
N ASP A 206 5.31 9.68 -16.36
CA ASP A 206 5.14 9.66 -17.80
C ASP A 206 4.36 8.42 -18.28
N ALA A 207 4.04 8.36 -19.57
CA ALA A 207 3.24 7.26 -20.11
C ALA A 207 4.01 5.92 -20.10
N ALA A 208 5.35 5.94 -20.12
CA ALA A 208 6.16 4.73 -20.03
C ALA A 208 6.14 4.19 -18.60
N GLU A 209 6.32 5.06 -17.59
CA GLU A 209 6.18 4.68 -16.17
C GLU A 209 4.79 4.09 -15.87
N ILE A 210 3.73 4.66 -16.43
CA ILE A 210 2.36 4.12 -16.28
C ILE A 210 2.17 2.79 -17.03
N ALA A 211 2.84 2.60 -18.16
CA ALA A 211 2.79 1.34 -18.90
C ALA A 211 3.59 0.23 -18.20
N GLU A 212 4.71 0.58 -17.59
CA GLU A 212 5.56 -0.32 -16.80
C GLU A 212 4.91 -0.68 -15.46
N THR A 213 4.17 0.25 -14.85
CA THR A 213 3.39 0.01 -13.62
C THR A 213 1.92 0.40 -13.80
N PRO A 214 1.10 -0.46 -14.45
CA PRO A 214 -0.32 -0.20 -14.69
C PRO A 214 -1.11 0.06 -13.40
N ASP A 215 -0.63 -0.44 -12.26
CA ASP A 215 -1.25 -0.18 -10.97
C ASP A 215 -1.19 1.28 -10.53
N TYR A 216 -0.35 2.12 -11.14
CA TYR A 216 -0.32 3.56 -10.94
C TYR A 216 -1.26 4.34 -11.86
N ALA A 217 -1.90 3.66 -12.82
CA ALA A 217 -2.84 4.26 -13.74
C ALA A 217 -4.03 4.87 -12.97
N PRO A 218 -4.39 6.14 -13.22
CA PRO A 218 -5.43 6.81 -12.45
C PRO A 218 -6.79 6.15 -12.63
N VAL A 219 -7.61 6.24 -11.58
CA VAL A 219 -9.02 5.86 -11.63
C VAL A 219 -9.83 7.06 -12.07
N ARG A 220 -10.59 6.88 -13.16
CA ARG A 220 -11.60 7.81 -13.62
C ARG A 220 -12.92 7.55 -12.93
N ILE A 221 -13.48 8.61 -12.37
CA ILE A 221 -14.83 8.63 -11.81
C ILE A 221 -15.65 9.60 -12.67
N ALA A 222 -16.64 9.07 -13.38
CA ALA A 222 -17.52 9.85 -14.25
C ALA A 222 -18.49 10.74 -13.45
N VAL A 223 -19.08 11.72 -14.12
CA VAL A 223 -20.11 12.59 -13.53
C VAL A 223 -21.22 11.75 -12.92
N GLY A 224 -21.56 12.02 -11.66
CA GLY A 224 -22.65 11.34 -10.96
C GLY A 224 -22.37 9.88 -10.55
N ALA A 225 -21.18 9.35 -10.80
CA ALA A 225 -20.87 7.94 -10.51
C ALA A 225 -20.83 7.60 -9.00
N LEU A 226 -20.68 8.59 -8.12
CA LEU A 226 -20.67 8.43 -6.66
C LEU A 226 -22.06 8.64 -6.01
N GLY A 227 -23.10 8.85 -6.82
CA GLY A 227 -24.44 9.20 -6.33
C GLY A 227 -24.64 10.72 -6.17
N ASP A 228 -25.89 11.15 -5.98
CA ASP A 228 -26.27 12.56 -5.79
C ASP A 228 -25.72 13.56 -6.83
N ASN A 229 -25.50 13.09 -8.07
CA ASN A 229 -24.84 13.83 -9.16
C ASN A 229 -23.39 14.23 -8.86
N LEU A 230 -22.69 13.46 -8.01
CA LEU A 230 -21.28 13.61 -7.69
C LEU A 230 -20.41 12.54 -8.37
N PRO A 231 -19.17 12.85 -8.76
CA PRO A 231 -18.62 14.20 -8.85
C PRO A 231 -19.37 15.05 -9.89
N GLU A 232 -19.32 16.38 -9.75
CA GLU A 232 -20.00 17.33 -10.66
C GLU A 232 -19.39 17.35 -12.06
N ARG A 233 -18.16 16.84 -12.19
CA ARG A 233 -17.41 16.70 -13.44
C ARG A 233 -16.63 15.38 -13.40
N PRO A 234 -16.16 14.85 -14.55
CA PRO A 234 -15.26 13.71 -14.52
C PRO A 234 -13.99 14.06 -13.75
N MET A 235 -13.60 13.22 -12.80
CA MET A 235 -12.36 13.38 -12.05
C MET A 235 -11.44 12.18 -12.28
N LEU A 236 -10.14 12.43 -12.21
CA LEU A 236 -9.11 11.40 -12.14
C LEU A 236 -8.46 11.50 -10.76
N VAL A 237 -8.23 10.36 -10.13
CA VAL A 237 -7.53 10.26 -8.85
C VAL A 237 -6.57 9.08 -8.89
N SER A 238 -5.59 9.09 -8.00
CA SER A 238 -4.77 7.88 -7.84
C SER A 238 -5.63 6.70 -7.37
N PRO A 239 -5.24 5.46 -7.68
CA PRO A 239 -6.02 4.27 -7.33
C PRO A 239 -6.35 4.16 -5.84
N GLN A 240 -5.42 4.57 -4.98
CA GLN A 240 -5.59 4.55 -3.54
C GLN A 240 -6.22 5.79 -2.93
N HIS A 241 -6.60 6.77 -3.76
CA HIS A 241 -7.33 7.92 -3.27
C HIS A 241 -8.69 7.49 -2.72
N ARG A 242 -8.94 7.79 -1.46
CA ARG A 242 -10.16 7.39 -0.76
C ARG A 242 -11.26 8.42 -0.93
N MET A 243 -12.37 7.96 -1.49
CA MET A 243 -13.59 8.74 -1.63
C MET A 243 -14.48 8.53 -0.41
N LEU A 244 -15.13 9.60 0.06
CA LEU A 244 -16.09 9.50 1.15
C LEU A 244 -17.39 8.87 0.61
N VAL A 245 -17.79 7.76 1.22
CA VAL A 245 -19.08 7.12 0.97
C VAL A 245 -19.96 7.34 2.19
N THR A 246 -21.11 7.99 1.97
CA THR A 246 -22.14 8.17 3.00
C THR A 246 -23.31 7.26 2.67
N ASN A 247 -23.52 6.22 3.48
CA ASN A 247 -24.55 5.22 3.21
C ASN A 247 -25.14 4.70 4.53
N SER A 248 -26.47 4.58 4.62
CA SER A 248 -27.13 3.98 5.79
C SER A 248 -26.70 2.53 6.02
N ARG A 249 -26.26 1.83 4.97
CA ARG A 249 -25.69 0.49 5.07
C ARG A 249 -24.31 0.48 5.73
N ALA A 250 -23.53 1.54 5.58
CA ALA A 250 -22.24 1.65 6.27
C ALA A 250 -22.46 1.66 7.80
N GLU A 251 -23.50 2.36 8.27
CA GLU A 251 -23.87 2.40 9.69
C GLU A 251 -24.31 1.01 10.19
N LEU A 252 -25.03 0.25 9.36
CA LEU A 252 -25.45 -1.12 9.69
C LEU A 252 -24.31 -2.15 9.70
N MET A 253 -23.36 -2.04 8.77
CA MET A 253 -22.30 -3.04 8.58
C MET A 253 -21.05 -2.75 9.40
N PHE A 254 -20.72 -1.47 9.59
CA PHE A 254 -19.46 -1.04 10.19
C PHE A 254 -19.64 -0.14 11.42
N GLY A 255 -20.89 0.22 11.77
CA GLY A 255 -21.17 1.16 12.87
C GLY A 255 -20.88 2.62 12.51
N GLU A 256 -20.47 2.90 11.27
CA GLU A 256 -20.02 4.22 10.82
C GLU A 256 -20.93 4.77 9.72
N ARG A 257 -21.40 6.01 9.85
CA ARG A 257 -22.26 6.66 8.85
C ARG A 257 -21.51 7.10 7.60
N GLU A 258 -20.20 7.28 7.75
CA GLU A 258 -19.30 7.78 6.72
C GLU A 258 -18.04 6.94 6.74
N VAL A 259 -17.67 6.40 5.59
CA VAL A 259 -16.49 5.56 5.43
C VAL A 259 -15.69 6.04 4.23
N LEU A 260 -14.39 5.80 4.27
CA LEU A 260 -13.47 6.07 3.19
C LEU A 260 -13.28 4.79 2.37
N VAL A 261 -13.42 4.90 1.06
CA VAL A 261 -13.26 3.76 0.14
C VAL A 261 -12.25 4.12 -0.94
N PRO A 262 -11.14 3.38 -1.07
CA PRO A 262 -10.18 3.55 -2.17
C PRO A 262 -10.86 3.49 -3.54
N ALA A 263 -10.48 4.39 -4.45
CA ALA A 263 -11.06 4.47 -5.79
C ALA A 263 -10.87 3.17 -6.58
N VAL A 264 -9.77 2.46 -6.39
CA VAL A 264 -9.51 1.15 -7.01
C VAL A 264 -10.55 0.10 -6.63
N HIS A 265 -11.04 0.11 -5.39
CA HIS A 265 -12.09 -0.81 -4.92
C HIS A 265 -13.46 -0.51 -5.55
N MET A 266 -13.61 0.66 -6.16
CA MET A 266 -14.82 1.06 -6.88
C MET A 266 -14.76 0.75 -8.39
N VAL A 267 -13.61 0.32 -8.90
CA VAL A 267 -13.44 0.00 -10.33
C VAL A 267 -14.39 -1.12 -10.73
N GLY A 268 -15.09 -0.92 -11.85
CA GLY A 268 -16.12 -1.84 -12.34
C GLY A 268 -17.55 -1.45 -11.94
N LEU A 269 -17.71 -0.49 -11.02
CA LEU A 269 -19.00 0.16 -10.82
C LEU A 269 -19.35 1.06 -12.03
N PRO A 270 -20.65 1.30 -12.30
CA PRO A 270 -21.07 2.14 -13.41
C PRO A 270 -20.39 3.52 -13.40
N GLY A 271 -19.62 3.82 -14.44
CA GLY A 271 -18.92 5.10 -14.59
C GLY A 271 -17.57 5.21 -13.88
N ILE A 272 -17.04 4.11 -13.31
CA ILE A 272 -15.73 4.09 -12.63
C ILE A 272 -14.80 3.06 -13.28
N SER A 273 -13.65 3.53 -13.79
CA SER A 273 -12.69 2.70 -14.53
C SER A 273 -11.26 3.21 -14.41
N ARG A 274 -10.26 2.34 -14.56
CA ARG A 274 -8.86 2.78 -14.73
C ARG A 274 -8.64 3.43 -16.10
N VAL A 275 -7.65 4.33 -16.19
CA VAL A 275 -7.24 5.01 -17.42
C VAL A 275 -5.81 4.65 -17.75
N GLU A 276 -5.62 3.84 -18.78
CA GLU A 276 -4.31 3.33 -19.20
C GLU A 276 -3.66 4.18 -20.30
N GLY A 277 -2.34 4.07 -20.44
CA GLY A 277 -1.59 4.55 -21.60
C GLY A 277 -1.41 6.06 -21.70
N GLN A 278 -1.62 6.81 -20.62
CA GLN A 278 -1.35 8.25 -20.55
C GLN A 278 -0.54 8.57 -19.30
N GLY A 279 0.43 9.47 -19.43
CA GLY A 279 1.12 10.05 -18.28
C GLY A 279 0.16 10.89 -17.44
N VAL A 280 0.47 11.03 -16.15
CA VAL A 280 -0.36 11.70 -15.16
C VAL A 280 0.50 12.55 -14.24
N THR A 281 0.00 13.73 -13.87
CA THR A 281 0.60 14.53 -12.79
C THR A 281 -0.30 14.44 -11.58
N TYR A 282 0.21 13.79 -10.55
CA TYR A 282 -0.42 13.64 -9.25
C TYR A 282 -0.07 14.83 -8.35
N VAL A 283 -1.05 15.32 -7.60
CA VAL A 283 -0.93 16.44 -6.66
C VAL A 283 -1.45 16.00 -5.29
N HIS A 284 -0.61 16.21 -4.28
CA HIS A 284 -0.89 15.97 -2.87
C HIS A 284 -1.20 17.29 -2.19
N ILE A 285 -2.20 17.28 -1.30
CA ILE A 285 -2.53 18.41 -0.45
C ILE A 285 -2.73 17.88 0.97
N MET A 286 -2.10 18.52 1.95
CA MET A 286 -2.04 18.04 3.33
C MET A 286 -2.40 19.17 4.31
N PHE A 287 -3.04 18.80 5.42
CA PHE A 287 -3.33 19.67 6.56
C PHE A 287 -2.54 19.18 7.79
N ASP A 288 -2.69 19.86 8.93
CA ASP A 288 -2.06 19.43 10.19
C ASP A 288 -2.63 18.09 10.70
N GLN A 289 -3.84 17.72 10.26
CA GLN A 289 -4.50 16.46 10.55
C GLN A 289 -5.12 15.88 9.27
N HIS A 290 -5.48 14.60 9.29
CA HIS A 290 -6.18 14.03 8.15
C HIS A 290 -7.56 14.67 8.04
N GLU A 291 -7.80 15.38 6.94
CA GLU A 291 -9.06 16.06 6.67
C GLU A 291 -9.78 15.44 5.48
N ILE A 292 -11.10 15.56 5.47
CA ILE A 292 -11.93 15.29 4.29
C ILE A 292 -12.28 16.63 3.65
N LEU A 293 -11.98 16.78 2.37
CA LEU A 293 -12.17 18.02 1.61
C LEU A 293 -13.10 17.80 0.41
N ARG A 294 -13.58 18.89 -0.17
CA ARG A 294 -14.47 18.85 -1.33
C ARG A 294 -13.72 19.14 -2.62
N ALA A 295 -13.59 18.11 -3.47
CA ALA A 295 -12.91 18.14 -4.75
C ALA A 295 -13.91 17.79 -5.87
N ASP A 296 -14.03 18.66 -6.88
CA ASP A 296 -14.98 18.49 -8.00
C ASP A 296 -16.43 18.22 -7.53
N GLY A 297 -16.78 18.77 -6.36
CA GLY A 297 -18.07 18.58 -5.69
C GLY A 297 -18.18 17.31 -4.84
N ALA A 298 -17.31 16.32 -5.05
CA ALA A 298 -17.25 15.09 -4.25
C ALA A 298 -16.42 15.28 -2.97
N TRP A 299 -16.78 14.56 -1.91
CA TRP A 299 -15.99 14.51 -0.69
C TRP A 299 -14.94 13.41 -0.80
N SER A 300 -13.69 13.76 -0.55
CA SER A 300 -12.58 12.82 -0.55
C SER A 300 -11.52 13.25 0.45
N GLU A 301 -10.55 12.37 0.67
CA GLU A 301 -9.49 12.61 1.62
C GLU A 301 -8.49 13.68 1.19
N SER A 302 -7.80 14.24 2.18
CA SER A 302 -6.49 14.90 2.01
C SER A 302 -5.38 13.85 2.03
N TYR A 303 -4.15 14.25 1.77
CA TYR A 303 -3.01 13.37 1.90
C TYR A 303 -2.83 12.97 3.38
N GLN A 304 -2.87 11.66 3.61
CA GLN A 304 -2.48 11.05 4.88
C GLN A 304 -1.05 10.51 4.75
N PRO A 305 -0.05 11.12 5.43
CA PRO A 305 1.29 10.58 5.47
C PRO A 305 1.30 9.25 6.24
N GLY A 306 1.58 8.17 5.53
CA GLY A 306 2.12 6.92 6.07
C GLY A 306 3.58 6.73 5.65
N VAL A 307 4.33 5.86 6.36
CA VAL A 307 5.76 5.55 6.11
C VAL A 307 6.09 5.38 4.62
N ARG A 308 5.18 4.73 3.88
CA ARG A 308 5.29 4.43 2.44
C ARG A 308 4.90 5.58 1.52
N SER A 309 3.92 6.38 1.91
CA SER A 309 3.50 7.55 1.14
C SER A 309 4.59 8.63 1.11
N VAL A 310 5.42 8.68 2.15
CA VAL A 310 6.57 9.59 2.20
C VAL A 310 7.72 9.06 1.33
N ALA A 311 7.83 7.74 1.17
CA ALA A 311 8.80 7.10 0.28
C ALA A 311 8.52 7.41 -1.21
N GLY A 312 7.26 7.61 -1.59
CA GLY A 312 6.85 7.97 -2.95
C GLY A 312 7.15 9.41 -3.38
N LEU A 313 7.44 10.29 -2.41
CA LEU A 313 7.88 11.67 -2.65
C LEU A 313 9.34 11.70 -3.11
N ASN A 314 9.66 12.66 -3.98
CA ASN A 314 11.06 12.91 -4.34
C ASN A 314 11.84 13.51 -3.16
N ASP A 315 13.17 13.46 -3.21
CA ASP A 315 14.04 13.91 -2.10
C ASP A 315 13.86 15.38 -1.71
N ALA A 316 13.45 16.25 -2.63
CA ALA A 316 13.19 17.65 -2.33
C ALA A 316 11.88 17.80 -1.54
N GLN A 317 10.82 17.14 -2.00
CA GLN A 317 9.50 17.13 -1.36
C GLN A 317 9.52 16.45 -0.01
N ARG A 318 10.23 15.33 0.11
CA ARG A 318 10.40 14.62 1.38
C ARG A 318 11.14 15.50 2.41
N ARG A 319 12.24 16.14 2.00
CA ARG A 319 12.98 17.07 2.88
C ARG A 319 12.13 18.27 3.29
N GLU A 320 11.34 18.81 2.37
CA GLU A 320 10.42 19.90 2.67
C GLU A 320 9.32 19.46 3.65
N LEU A 321 8.69 18.31 3.40
CA LEU A 321 7.67 17.74 4.28
C LEU A 321 8.21 17.53 5.70
N PHE A 322 9.38 16.91 5.86
CA PHE A 322 10.00 16.70 7.17
C PHE A 322 10.55 17.98 7.81
N ALA A 323 10.86 19.02 7.03
CA ALA A 323 11.23 20.31 7.58
C ALA A 323 10.01 21.07 8.15
N LEU A 324 8.84 20.87 7.52
CA LEU A 324 7.58 21.48 7.96
C LEU A 324 6.92 20.70 9.10
N PHE A 325 7.01 19.37 9.08
CA PHE A 325 6.47 18.44 10.08
C PHE A 325 7.55 17.47 10.56
N PRO A 326 8.45 17.90 11.46
CA PRO A 326 9.52 17.06 11.98
C PRO A 326 9.01 15.76 12.64
N GLU A 327 7.81 15.79 13.21
CA GLU A 327 7.14 14.64 13.81
C GLU A 327 6.87 13.50 12.82
N LEU A 328 6.71 13.78 11.52
CA LEU A 328 6.51 12.72 10.52
C LEU A 328 7.79 11.96 10.17
N ALA A 329 8.94 12.38 10.70
CA ALA A 329 10.24 11.76 10.41
C ALA A 329 10.45 10.43 11.15
N ASP A 330 9.68 10.16 12.20
CA ASP A 330 9.72 8.90 12.95
C ASP A 330 8.41 8.10 12.79
N ALA A 331 8.50 6.80 13.05
CA ALA A 331 7.38 5.87 12.89
C ALA A 331 6.21 6.20 13.85
N GLU A 332 6.51 6.78 15.01
CA GLU A 332 5.52 7.14 16.04
C GLU A 332 4.66 8.33 15.58
N GLY A 333 5.26 9.40 15.04
CA GLY A 333 4.51 10.54 14.53
C GLY A 333 3.72 10.23 13.27
N LEU A 334 4.19 9.30 12.42
CA LEU A 334 3.39 8.76 11.31
C LEU A 334 2.18 7.94 11.81
N GLN A 335 2.33 7.15 12.88
CA GLN A 335 1.22 6.42 13.50
C GLN A 335 0.19 7.34 14.16
N ASN A 336 0.63 8.51 14.64
CA ASN A 336 -0.25 9.50 15.27
C ASN A 336 -1.09 10.31 14.27
N TYR A 337 -0.76 10.27 12.96
CA TYR A 337 -1.59 10.89 11.93
C TYR A 337 -2.74 9.96 11.54
N VAL A 338 -3.81 9.98 12.34
CA VAL A 338 -4.97 9.08 12.23
C VAL A 338 -5.90 9.52 11.10
N ALA A 339 -6.53 8.55 10.43
CA ALA A 339 -7.50 8.85 9.39
C ALA A 339 -8.78 9.50 9.96
N ALA A 340 -9.30 10.55 9.31
CA ALA A 340 -10.57 11.21 9.66
C ALA A 340 -11.78 10.26 9.78
N ARG A 341 -11.77 9.14 9.04
CA ARG A 341 -12.83 8.12 9.04
C ARG A 341 -12.23 6.73 8.85
N MET A 342 -13.01 5.71 9.21
CA MET A 342 -12.73 4.32 8.91
C MET A 342 -12.53 4.12 7.40
N THR A 343 -11.47 3.41 7.03
CA THR A 343 -11.18 3.04 5.65
C THR A 343 -11.57 1.59 5.42
N LEU A 344 -12.31 1.33 4.34
CA LEU A 344 -12.74 -0.02 3.99
C LEU A 344 -11.71 -0.74 3.12
N ARG A 345 -11.47 -2.01 3.46
CA ARG A 345 -10.73 -2.97 2.63
C ARG A 345 -11.55 -3.34 1.39
N HIS A 346 -10.89 -3.94 0.39
CA HIS A 346 -11.52 -4.34 -0.87
C HIS A 346 -12.84 -5.12 -0.70
N HIS A 347 -12.84 -6.16 0.14
CA HIS A 347 -14.01 -7.01 0.34
C HIS A 347 -15.14 -6.29 1.08
N GLU A 348 -14.82 -5.40 2.02
CA GLU A 348 -15.78 -4.57 2.75
C GLU A 348 -16.44 -3.53 1.83
N ALA A 349 -15.62 -2.87 1.00
CA ALA A 349 -16.10 -1.94 -0.02
C ALA A 349 -17.04 -2.62 -1.01
N ARG A 350 -16.69 -3.83 -1.48
CA ARG A 350 -17.58 -4.63 -2.34
C ARG A 350 -18.89 -5.00 -1.65
N ALA A 351 -18.85 -5.45 -0.40
CA ALA A 351 -20.06 -5.77 0.36
C ALA A 351 -20.98 -4.54 0.51
N LEU A 352 -20.40 -3.35 0.66
CA LEU A 352 -21.14 -2.09 0.75
C LEU A 352 -21.76 -1.64 -0.59
N LEU A 353 -21.04 -1.79 -1.70
CA LEU A 353 -21.35 -1.15 -2.99
C LEU A 353 -22.12 -2.03 -3.99
N VAL A 354 -22.17 -3.35 -3.81
CA VAL A 354 -22.73 -4.31 -4.80
C VAL A 354 -24.25 -4.50 -4.70
N ALA A 355 -24.95 -3.81 -3.81
CA ALA A 355 -26.31 -4.21 -3.43
C ALA A 355 -27.37 -3.13 -3.48
#